data_AF-A0A521SLG1-F1
#
_entry.id   AF-A0A521SLG1-F1
#
_cell.length_a   1.000
_cell.length_b   1.000
_cell.length_c   1.000
_cell.angle_alpha   90.00
_cell.angle_beta   90.00
_cell.angle_gamma   90.00
#
_symmetry.space_group_name_H-M   'P 1'
#
loop_
_entity.id
_entity.type
_entity.pdbx_description
1 polymer ?
#
loop_
_entity_poly.entity_id
_entity_poly.type
_entity_poly.pdbx_seq_one_letter_code
_entity_poly.pdbx_strand_id
1 'polypeptide(L)'
;MTYWLYNLFLALFFVLSLPILPFVVLSGKRFRKGLLQRFGFYPRQIYEAVQSSRPIWIHAVSVGEVLSASQLARQLKERFPERKILISTFTFTGNEIARQTGA
;
A
#
# COMPACT_ATOMS: atom_id res chain seq x y z
N MET A 1 -13.79 -32.91 -10.32
CA MET A 1 -12.86 -33.52 -9.34
C MET A 1 -11.52 -32.79 -9.24
N THR A 2 -10.82 -32.54 -10.35
CA THR A 2 -9.44 -32.02 -10.38
C THR A 2 -9.24 -30.67 -9.70
N TYR A 3 -10.19 -29.74 -9.87
CA TYR A 3 -10.15 -28.42 -9.21
C TYR A 3 -10.24 -28.48 -7.68
N TRP A 4 -10.98 -29.46 -7.13
CA TRP A 4 -11.08 -29.64 -5.68
C TRP A 4 -9.77 -30.12 -5.07
N LEU A 5 -9.10 -31.08 -5.72
CA LEU A 5 -7.77 -31.51 -5.29
C LEU A 5 -6.75 -30.37 -5.43
N TYR A 6 -6.77 -29.65 -6.55
CA TYR A 6 -5.91 -28.48 -6.77
C TYR A 6 -6.08 -27.42 -5.67
N ASN A 7 -7.34 -27.07 -5.35
CA ASN A 7 -7.64 -26.11 -4.29
C ASN A 7 -7.24 -26.63 -2.90
N LEU A 8 -7.42 -27.93 -2.64
CA LEU A 8 -6.99 -28.55 -1.38
C LEU A 8 -5.46 -28.47 -1.23
N PHE A 9 -4.71 -28.79 -2.27
CA PHE A 9 -3.25 -28.67 -2.26
C PHE A 9 -2.80 -27.22 -2.10
N LEU A 10 -3.43 -26.28 -2.80
CA LEU A 10 -3.15 -24.85 -2.61
C LEU A 10 -3.45 -24.39 -1.18
N ALA A 11 -4.59 -24.79 -0.61
CA ALA A 11 -4.97 -24.43 0.75
C ALA A 11 -4.00 -25.02 1.77
N LEU A 12 -3.62 -26.29 1.61
CA LEU A 12 -2.65 -26.95 2.47
C LEU A 12 -1.28 -26.28 2.36
N PHE A 13 -0.79 -26.01 1.15
CA PHE A 13 0.45 -25.28 0.93
C PHE A 13 0.41 -23.89 1.58
N PHE A 14 -0.69 -23.17 1.43
CA PHE A 14 -0.88 -21.86 2.06
C PHE A 14 -0.79 -21.95 3.58
N VAL A 15 -1.54 -22.86 4.22
CA VAL A 15 -1.52 -23.06 5.68
C VAL A 15 -0.13 -23.48 6.17
N LEU A 16 0.53 -24.41 5.48
CA LEU A 16 1.88 -24.87 5.83
C LEU A 16 2.94 -23.78 5.64
N SER A 17 2.68 -22.78 4.78
CA SER A 17 3.56 -21.64 4.59
C SER A 17 3.39 -20.53 5.63
N LEU A 18 2.27 -20.49 6.37
CA LEU A 18 2.00 -19.44 7.37
C LEU A 18 3.10 -19.31 8.45
N PRO A 19 3.65 -20.40 9.02
CA PRO A 19 4.75 -20.31 9.99
C PRO A 19 6.03 -19.67 9.44
N ILE A 20 6.20 -19.60 8.12
CA ILE A 20 7.37 -19.00 7.45
C ILE A 20 7.23 -17.46 7.38
N LEU A 21 5.99 -16.93 7.38
CA LEU A 21 5.74 -15.50 7.23
C LEU A 21 6.42 -14.63 8.30
N PRO A 22 6.41 -14.98 9.61
CA PRO A 22 7.14 -14.22 10.62
C PRO A 22 8.65 -14.15 10.32
N PHE A 23 9.26 -15.24 9.85
CA PHE A 23 10.67 -15.25 9.47
C PHE A 23 10.95 -14.34 8.28
N VAL A 24 10.09 -14.32 7.27
CA VAL A 24 10.21 -13.40 6.11
C VAL A 24 10.08 -11.94 6.53
N VAL A 25 9.11 -11.63 7.39
CA VAL A 25 8.91 -10.28 7.93
C VAL A 25 10.11 -9.87 8.78
N LEU A 26 10.61 -10.75 9.64
CA LEU A 26 11.77 -10.48 10.50
C LEU A 26 13.08 -10.39 9.71
N SER A 27 13.17 -11.02 8.53
CA SER A 27 14.40 -11.02 7.70
C SER A 27 14.81 -9.66 7.13
N GLY A 28 13.98 -8.61 7.18
CA GLY A 28 14.42 -7.31 6.69
C GLY A 28 13.54 -6.11 7.04
N LYS A 29 14.18 -4.95 7.27
CA LYS A 29 13.51 -3.68 7.56
C LYS A 29 12.48 -3.29 6.48
N ARG A 30 12.73 -3.65 5.21
CA ARG A 30 11.80 -3.39 4.09
C ARG A 30 10.45 -4.11 4.24
N PHE A 31 10.44 -5.27 4.90
CA PHE A 31 9.24 -6.11 5.06
C PHE A 31 8.48 -5.77 6.34
N ARG A 32 9.18 -5.27 7.38
CA ARG A 32 8.55 -4.80 8.62
C ARG A 32 7.89 -3.43 8.46
N LYS A 33 8.54 -2.52 7.73
CA LYS A 33 8.00 -1.16 7.52
C LYS A 33 6.69 -1.23 6.73
N GLY A 34 5.62 -0.71 7.32
CA GLY A 34 4.30 -0.66 6.70
C GLY A 34 3.49 -1.97 6.78
N LEU A 35 3.96 -3.00 7.49
CA LEU A 35 3.20 -4.25 7.64
C LEU A 35 1.83 -4.01 8.30
N LEU A 36 1.80 -3.25 9.40
CA LEU A 36 0.54 -2.85 10.06
C LEU A 36 -0.40 -2.10 9.12
N GLN A 37 0.14 -1.23 8.26
CA GLN A 37 -0.65 -0.48 7.27
C GLN A 37 -1.29 -1.42 6.24
N ARG A 38 -0.64 -2.54 5.89
CA ARG A 38 -1.23 -3.56 4.98
C ARG A 38 -2.42 -4.30 5.60
N PHE A 39 -2.48 -4.39 6.93
CA PHE A 39 -3.63 -4.89 7.67
C PHE A 39 -4.67 -3.79 7.97
N GLY A 40 -4.49 -2.59 7.41
CA GLY A 40 -5.40 -1.47 7.62
C GLY A 40 -5.16 -0.68 8.89
N PHE A 41 -4.07 -0.94 9.64
CA PHE A 41 -3.71 -0.17 10.82
C PHE A 41 -2.79 1.00 10.44
N TYR A 42 -3.37 2.18 10.29
CA TYR A 42 -2.62 3.41 10.02
C TYR A 42 -2.43 4.26 11.29
N PRO A 43 -1.37 5.09 11.35
CA PRO A 43 -1.25 6.10 12.41
C PRO A 43 -2.46 7.03 12.43
N ARG A 44 -2.89 7.42 13.63
CA ARG A 44 -4.07 8.29 13.87
C ARG A 44 -4.00 9.60 13.07
N GLN A 45 -2.80 10.14 12.90
CA GLN A 45 -2.53 11.36 12.13
C GLN A 45 -2.98 11.25 10.67
N ILE A 46 -2.87 10.06 10.05
CA ILE A 46 -3.32 9.83 8.67
C ILE A 46 -4.85 9.86 8.61
N TYR A 47 -5.52 9.18 9.54
CA TYR A 47 -6.98 9.19 9.60
C TYR A 47 -7.52 10.60 9.82
N GLU A 48 -7.01 11.32 10.82
CA GLU A 48 -7.42 12.70 11.11
C GLU A 48 -7.16 13.63 9.93
N ALA A 49 -6.07 13.41 9.19
CA ALA A 49 -5.80 14.18 7.99
C ALA A 49 -6.86 13.96 6.90
N VAL A 50 -7.45 12.78 6.74
CA VAL A 50 -8.34 12.48 5.61
C VAL A 50 -9.84 12.37 5.94
N GLN A 51 -10.19 12.16 7.21
CA GLN A 51 -11.55 11.79 7.64
C GLN A 51 -12.62 12.79 7.21
N SER A 52 -12.31 14.10 7.27
CA SER A 52 -13.26 15.16 6.93
C SER A 52 -13.04 15.77 5.55
N SER A 53 -12.00 15.33 4.81
CA SER A 53 -11.56 16.03 3.59
C SER A 53 -12.10 15.45 2.29
N ARG A 54 -12.80 14.30 2.32
CA ARG A 54 -13.21 13.50 1.14
C ARG A 54 -12.10 13.52 0.07
N PRO A 55 -10.93 12.90 0.38
CA PRO A 55 -9.72 13.06 -0.42
C PRO A 55 -9.90 12.43 -1.81
N ILE A 56 -9.11 12.92 -2.75
CA ILE A 56 -8.89 12.22 -4.02
C ILE A 56 -7.86 11.12 -3.73
N TRP A 57 -8.29 9.86 -3.83
CA TRP A 57 -7.43 8.71 -3.55
C TRP A 57 -6.86 8.15 -4.85
N ILE A 58 -5.52 8.07 -4.92
CA ILE A 58 -4.77 7.48 -6.03
C ILE A 58 -4.02 6.26 -5.50
N HIS A 59 -4.18 5.11 -6.17
CA HIS A 59 -3.43 3.90 -5.87
C HIS A 59 -2.42 3.62 -6.97
N ALA A 60 -1.14 3.52 -6.60
CA ALA A 60 -0.01 3.30 -7.50
C ALA A 60 0.82 2.11 -7.01
N VAL A 61 0.74 0.98 -7.69
CA VAL A 61 1.35 -0.29 -7.25
C VAL A 61 2.85 -0.35 -7.52
N SER A 62 3.35 0.42 -8.47
CA SER A 62 4.75 0.43 -8.90
C SER A 62 5.45 1.78 -8.70
N VAL A 63 6.79 1.80 -8.78
CA VAL A 63 7.58 3.04 -8.71
C VAL A 63 7.23 3.99 -9.87
N GLY A 64 7.14 3.47 -11.09
CA GLY A 64 6.78 4.27 -12.26
C GLY A 64 5.39 4.89 -12.14
N GLU A 65 4.42 4.13 -11.61
CA GLU A 65 3.08 4.67 -11.33
C GLU A 65 3.10 5.73 -10.24
N VAL A 66 3.91 5.59 -9.18
CA VAL A 66 4.03 6.63 -8.15
C VAL A 66 4.55 7.93 -8.76
N LEU A 67 5.55 7.86 -9.63
CA LEU A 67 6.09 9.06 -10.30
C LEU A 67 5.03 9.75 -11.16
N SER A 68 4.28 8.99 -11.96
CA SER A 68 3.17 9.51 -12.76
C SER A 68 2.03 10.05 -11.88
N ALA A 69 1.70 9.35 -10.79
CA ALA A 69 0.68 9.75 -9.84
C ALA A 69 1.04 11.04 -9.12
N SER A 70 2.31 11.27 -8.77
CA SER A 70 2.77 12.53 -8.16
C SER A 70 2.59 13.72 -9.12
N GLN A 71 2.82 13.53 -10.43
CA GLN A 71 2.57 14.58 -11.43
C GLN A 71 1.07 14.89 -11.55
N LEU A 72 0.24 13.85 -11.62
CA LEU A 72 -1.21 13.99 -11.64
C LEU A 72 -1.72 14.67 -10.35
N ALA A 73 -1.19 14.28 -9.19
CA ALA A 73 -1.55 14.84 -7.90
C ALA A 73 -1.31 16.36 -7.86
N ARG A 74 -0.17 16.83 -8.38
CA ARG A 74 0.12 18.27 -8.45
C ARG A 74 -0.93 19.02 -9.28
N GLN A 75 -1.27 18.52 -10.47
CA GLN A 75 -2.29 19.14 -11.32
C GLN A 75 -3.70 19.11 -10.68
N LEU A 76 -4.04 18.01 -10.00
CA LEU A 76 -5.29 17.89 -9.25
C LEU A 76 -5.34 18.87 -8.07
N LYS A 77 -4.20 19.12 -7.42
CA LYS A 77 -4.11 20.07 -6.32
C LYS A 77 -4.29 21.51 -6.79
N GLU A 78 -3.74 21.85 -7.96
CA GLU A 78 -3.97 23.14 -8.62
C GLU A 78 -5.44 23.33 -9.00
N ARG A 79 -6.08 22.28 -9.55
CA ARG A 79 -7.50 22.32 -9.95
C ARG A 79 -8.45 22.31 -8.75
N PHE A 80 -8.09 21.63 -7.66
CA PHE A 80 -8.90 21.46 -6.46
C PHE A 80 -8.09 21.77 -5.19
N PRO A 81 -7.80 23.05 -4.90
CA PRO A 81 -6.93 23.46 -3.79
C PRO A 81 -7.44 23.00 -2.42
N GLU A 82 -8.76 22.91 -2.25
CA GLU A 82 -9.40 22.48 -0.99
C GLU A 82 -9.39 20.97 -0.78
N ARG A 83 -9.17 20.18 -1.85
CA ARG A 83 -9.15 18.72 -1.76
C ARG A 83 -7.78 18.25 -1.29
N LYS A 84 -7.79 17.30 -0.36
CA LYS A 84 -6.58 16.54 -0.01
C LYS A 84 -6.39 15.41 -1.01
N ILE A 85 -5.14 15.07 -1.27
CA ILE A 85 -4.76 13.96 -2.14
C ILE A 85 -4.15 12.89 -1.25
N LEU A 86 -4.59 11.65 -1.44
CA LEU A 86 -4.05 10.49 -0.74
C LEU A 86 -3.43 9.58 -1.78
N ILE A 87 -2.12 9.34 -1.69
CA ILE A 87 -1.45 8.33 -2.50
C ILE A 87 -1.18 7.10 -1.65
N SER A 88 -1.56 5.94 -2.17
CA SER A 88 -1.24 4.64 -1.57
C SER A 88 -0.42 3.81 -2.55
N THR A 89 0.49 3.02 -2.02
CA THR A 89 1.39 2.18 -2.82
C THR A 89 1.71 0.88 -2.11
N PHE A 90 1.99 -0.16 -2.89
CA PHE A 90 2.23 -1.50 -2.37
C PHE A 90 3.70 -1.75 -2.02
N THR A 91 4.61 -1.24 -2.84
CA THR A 91 6.05 -1.51 -2.72
C THR A 91 6.70 -0.57 -1.71
N PHE A 92 7.69 -1.09 -0.97
CA PHE A 92 8.49 -0.28 -0.05
C PHE A 92 9.16 0.90 -0.79
N THR A 93 9.77 0.61 -1.95
CA THR A 93 10.43 1.62 -2.79
C THR A 93 9.45 2.66 -3.32
N GLY A 94 8.23 2.26 -3.73
CA GLY A 94 7.19 3.20 -4.12
C GLY A 94 6.79 4.15 -3.00
N ASN A 95 6.70 3.66 -1.75
CA ASN A 95 6.34 4.47 -0.58
C ASN A 95 7.43 5.51 -0.26
N GLU A 96 8.70 5.09 -0.29
CA GLU A 96 9.82 6.00 -0.09
C GLU A 96 9.85 7.09 -1.19
N ILE A 97 9.62 6.73 -2.46
CA ILE A 97 9.57 7.69 -3.57
C ILE A 97 8.38 8.63 -3.44
N ALA A 98 7.20 8.15 -3.05
CA ALA A 98 6.01 8.98 -2.83
C ALA A 98 6.29 10.06 -1.78
N ARG A 99 6.97 9.69 -0.68
CA ARG A 99 7.38 10.64 0.37
C ARG A 99 8.40 11.67 -0.09
N GLN A 100 9.29 11.30 -1.01
CA GLN A 100 10.30 12.22 -1.57
C GLN A 100 9.73 13.19 -2.60
N THR A 101 8.75 12.75 -3.40
CA THR A 101 8.16 13.59 -4.47
C THR A 101 7.15 14.62 -3.95
N GLY A 102 6.89 14.65 -2.63
CA GLY A 102 6.02 15.65 -2.01
C GLY A 102 4.54 15.51 -2.38
N ALA A 103 4.12 14.29 -2.74
CA ALA A 103 2.71 13.97 -2.93
C ALA A 103 1.98 13.73 -1.60
#